data_AF-A0A835XUL1-F1
#
_entry.id   AF-A0A835XUL1-F1
#
_cell.length_a   1.000
_cell.length_b   1.000
_cell.length_c   1.000
_cell.angle_alpha   90.00
_cell.angle_beta   90.00
_cell.angle_gamma   90.00
#
_symmetry.space_group_name_H-M   'P 1'
#
loop_
_entity.id
_entity.type
_entity.pdbx_description
1 polymer ?
#
loop_
_entity_poly.entity_id
_entity_poly.type
_entity_poly.pdbx_seq_one_letter_code
_entity_poly.pdbx_strand_id
1 'polypeptide(L)'
;MKAGIWRLSLAAFVVAVLAASGPGAQAQPGRGKGKGPVVPGQRLAGVLGKLAEPGSLPEYYLWDEVTGTRSTPFKPGFRMPKKDKKGDAITLGSSVELYCSTVNSVGQCDYVSTTDSTVLLPAYAPPNSGANMVSQKILFVYIDMTSCGLPLDTQYVDPDTKQAMPLLRETIFGPKGDGEGGHARYMERCSYGSYVFDPVGSNIMVVPIYGDQCLPYQGNPTPCDAYGMADKADEEIDAWIGGEWSLYTRLLHNEGLRHARQWRNGQLQEYGDFSSLMGLGDACPSSAETSHVKLGWSSPAVSINTGASGGGLTSAALPLGGLVAFNLPATYVSGLGNHIRIVPDWLWLPNSPTSSATNLYIDLRVAKQYTADAQINSHAADGPDYVYADKFNIHTVLTIKDAEASGRGRDAERSRALT
;
A
#
# COMPACT_ATOMS: atom_id res chain seq x y z
N MET A 1 -40.79 -24.77 -33.42
CA MET A 1 -39.77 -24.59 -32.36
C MET A 1 -40.27 -23.50 -31.43
N LYS A 2 -40.54 -23.81 -30.16
CA LYS A 2 -41.06 -22.83 -29.18
C LYS A 2 -39.89 -21.99 -28.66
N ALA A 3 -39.92 -20.68 -28.90
CA ALA A 3 -38.96 -19.74 -28.34
C ALA A 3 -39.20 -19.63 -26.83
N GLY A 4 -38.31 -20.24 -26.05
CA GLY A 4 -38.28 -20.09 -24.61
C GLY A 4 -37.78 -18.69 -24.25
N ILE A 5 -38.64 -17.88 -23.65
CA ILE A 5 -38.27 -16.62 -23.01
C ILE A 5 -37.45 -16.98 -21.77
N TRP A 6 -36.12 -16.93 -21.89
CA TRP A 6 -35.24 -16.98 -20.74
C TRP A 6 -35.34 -15.64 -20.01
N ARG A 7 -36.09 -15.63 -18.91
CA ARG A 7 -36.05 -14.52 -17.95
C ARG A 7 -34.68 -14.56 -17.29
N LEU A 8 -33.78 -13.65 -17.69
CA LEU A 8 -32.59 -13.32 -16.92
C LEU A 8 -33.08 -12.68 -15.62
N SER A 9 -33.18 -13.46 -14.55
CA SER A 9 -33.31 -12.91 -13.21
C SER A 9 -31.97 -12.27 -12.85
N LEU A 10 -31.87 -10.95 -12.99
CA LEU A 10 -30.74 -10.19 -12.46
C LEU A 10 -30.78 -10.34 -10.94
N ALA A 11 -29.93 -11.21 -10.38
CA ALA A 11 -29.70 -11.24 -8.94
C ALA A 11 -28.98 -9.96 -8.56
N ALA A 12 -29.70 -9.00 -7.98
CA ALA A 12 -29.10 -7.82 -7.38
C ALA A 12 -28.39 -8.27 -6.10
N PHE A 13 -27.06 -8.32 -6.14
CA PHE A 13 -26.23 -8.47 -4.95
C PHE A 13 -26.11 -7.12 -4.27
N VAL A 14 -26.69 -6.99 -3.08
CA VAL A 14 -26.49 -5.82 -2.21
C VAL A 14 -25.35 -6.16 -1.27
N VAL A 15 -24.16 -5.61 -1.53
CA VAL A 15 -23.09 -5.59 -0.54
C VAL A 15 -23.44 -4.49 0.46
N ALA A 16 -24.17 -4.86 1.51
CA ALA A 16 -24.38 -3.98 2.64
C ALA A 16 -23.13 -4.03 3.53
N VAL A 17 -22.18 -3.13 3.28
CA VAL A 17 -21.12 -2.92 4.26
C VAL A 17 -21.69 -2.11 5.41
N LEU A 18 -22.10 -2.82 6.46
CA LEU A 18 -22.28 -2.20 7.75
C LEU A 18 -20.87 -1.89 8.26
N ALA A 19 -20.46 -0.63 8.15
CA ALA A 19 -19.46 -0.09 9.07
C ALA A 19 -20.08 -0.18 10.47
N ALA A 20 -19.96 -1.36 11.07
CA ALA A 20 -20.52 -1.62 12.37
C ALA A 20 -19.67 -0.86 13.39
N SER A 21 -20.16 0.30 13.83
CA SER A 21 -20.03 0.64 15.24
C SER A 21 -20.81 -0.44 15.99
N GLY A 22 -20.16 -1.56 16.30
CA GLY A 22 -20.81 -2.74 16.85
C GLY A 22 -21.62 -2.39 18.11
N PRO A 23 -22.77 -3.05 18.34
CA PRO A 23 -23.43 -2.98 19.64
C PRO A 23 -22.53 -3.70 20.63
N GLY A 24 -21.79 -2.93 21.42
CA GLY A 24 -21.04 -3.45 22.56
C GLY A 24 -22.01 -4.22 23.46
N ALA A 25 -21.72 -5.50 23.67
CA ALA A 25 -22.22 -6.21 24.84
C ALA A 25 -21.90 -5.32 26.06
N GLN A 26 -22.93 -4.95 26.81
CA GLN A 26 -22.81 -4.15 28.01
C GLN A 26 -22.03 -4.94 29.08
N ALA A 27 -20.71 -4.87 29.03
CA ALA A 27 -19.93 -4.57 30.22
C ALA A 27 -19.56 -3.10 30.05
N GLN A 28 -20.19 -2.20 30.82
CA GLN A 28 -20.00 -0.75 30.69
C GLN A 28 -18.52 -0.40 30.48
N PRO A 29 -18.11 0.01 29.27
CA PRO A 29 -16.84 0.69 29.08
C PRO A 29 -17.07 2.11 29.58
N GLY A 30 -16.21 2.59 30.48
CA GLY A 30 -16.23 3.97 30.93
C GLY A 30 -16.29 4.91 29.73
N ARG A 31 -17.42 5.62 29.62
CA ARG A 31 -17.69 6.60 28.57
C ARG A 31 -16.71 7.77 28.74
N GLY A 32 -15.65 7.81 27.94
CA GLY A 32 -14.72 8.94 27.87
C GLY A 32 -14.48 9.31 26.42
N LYS A 33 -15.22 10.29 25.91
CA LYS A 33 -14.84 10.99 24.67
C LYS A 33 -13.49 11.68 24.91
N GLY A 34 -12.56 11.51 23.96
CA GLY A 34 -11.15 11.93 24.08
C GLY A 34 -10.93 13.40 24.46
N LYS A 35 -9.78 13.61 25.13
CA LYS A 35 -9.20 14.82 25.77
C LYS A 35 -9.35 14.95 27.29
N GLY A 36 -9.94 13.98 27.97
CA GLY A 36 -9.81 13.88 29.43
C GLY A 36 -8.42 13.34 29.83
N PRO A 37 -7.82 13.79 30.94
CA PRO A 37 -6.62 13.17 31.49
C PRO A 37 -6.88 11.67 31.73
N VAL A 38 -5.95 10.81 31.29
CA VAL A 38 -5.95 9.39 31.68
C VAL A 38 -5.86 9.34 33.19
N VAL A 39 -6.69 8.51 33.82
CA VAL A 39 -6.65 8.30 35.26
C VAL A 39 -5.95 6.97 35.58
N PRO A 40 -5.27 6.86 36.75
CA PRO A 40 -4.73 5.58 37.19
C PRO A 40 -5.81 4.51 37.22
N GLY A 41 -5.46 3.33 36.74
CA GLY A 41 -6.34 2.18 36.66
C GLY A 41 -7.28 2.16 35.46
N GLN A 42 -7.06 3.02 34.46
CA GLN A 42 -7.84 3.03 33.23
C GLN A 42 -7.38 1.95 32.25
N ARG A 43 -8.36 1.23 31.65
CA ARG A 43 -8.13 0.40 30.47
C ARG A 43 -8.12 1.27 29.22
N LEU A 44 -7.09 1.06 28.41
CA LEU A 44 -6.87 1.69 27.12
C LEU A 44 -6.96 0.62 26.05
N ALA A 45 -7.65 0.88 24.95
CA ALA A 45 -7.77 -0.06 23.85
C ALA A 45 -7.63 0.66 22.52
N GLY A 46 -7.03 -0.02 21.54
CA GLY A 46 -6.89 0.49 20.19
C GLY A 46 -5.69 -0.10 19.46
N VAL A 47 -5.48 0.35 18.24
CA VAL A 47 -4.31 -0.04 17.45
C VAL A 47 -3.11 0.79 17.87
N LEU A 48 -2.04 0.09 18.25
CA LEU A 48 -0.82 0.71 18.72
C LEU A 48 -0.06 1.36 17.58
N GLY A 49 0.20 2.66 17.67
CA GLY A 49 1.05 3.39 16.74
C GLY A 49 2.18 4.15 17.44
N LYS A 50 3.10 4.69 16.65
CA LYS A 50 4.24 5.49 17.12
C LYS A 50 4.48 6.66 16.19
N LEU A 51 4.55 7.85 16.76
CA LEU A 51 5.05 9.05 16.13
C LEU A 51 6.50 9.23 16.56
N ALA A 52 7.37 9.47 15.58
CA ALA A 52 8.73 9.90 15.81
C ALA A 52 8.97 11.10 14.91
N GLU A 53 9.14 12.27 15.53
CA GLU A 53 9.61 13.47 14.84
C GLU A 53 11.14 13.55 14.99
N PRO A 54 11.86 14.05 13.98
CA PRO A 54 13.30 14.23 14.08
C PRO A 54 13.67 15.08 15.31
N GLY A 55 14.47 14.52 16.23
CA GLY A 55 14.95 15.21 17.43
C GLY A 55 14.00 15.15 18.64
N SER A 56 12.84 14.50 18.55
CA SER A 56 11.93 14.29 19.67
C SER A 56 12.03 12.87 20.24
N LEU A 57 11.64 12.69 21.50
CA LEU A 57 11.39 11.35 22.04
C LEU A 57 10.18 10.72 21.32
N PRO A 58 10.18 9.40 21.10
CA PRO A 58 9.06 8.74 20.45
C PRO A 58 7.78 8.87 21.29
N GLU A 59 6.68 9.16 20.62
CA GLU A 59 5.36 9.27 21.22
C GLU A 59 4.48 8.14 20.72
N TYR A 60 4.07 7.25 21.63
CA TYR A 60 3.13 6.19 21.30
C TYR A 60 1.71 6.75 21.30
N TYR A 61 0.85 6.20 20.45
CA TYR A 61 -0.56 6.54 20.39
C TYR A 61 -1.41 5.27 20.28
N LEU A 62 -2.67 5.36 20.72
CA LEU A 62 -3.68 4.35 20.43
C LEU A 62 -4.69 4.96 19.46
N TRP A 63 -4.91 4.25 18.37
CA TRP A 63 -5.96 4.55 17.42
C TRP A 63 -7.22 3.78 17.80
N ASP A 64 -8.28 4.50 18.14
CA ASP A 64 -9.59 3.89 18.36
C ASP A 64 -10.22 3.59 17.00
N GLU A 65 -10.34 2.31 16.69
CA GLU A 65 -10.92 1.82 15.43
C GLU A 65 -12.42 2.09 15.33
N VAL A 66 -13.13 2.20 16.46
CA VAL A 66 -14.58 2.44 16.51
C VAL A 66 -14.89 3.91 16.27
N THR A 67 -14.14 4.81 16.91
CA THR A 67 -14.39 6.25 16.80
C THR A 67 -13.56 6.93 15.70
N GLY A 68 -12.53 6.25 15.17
CA GLY A 68 -11.61 6.85 14.23
C GLY A 68 -10.81 8.00 14.86
N THR A 69 -10.54 7.94 16.16
CA THR A 69 -9.81 9.00 16.87
C THR A 69 -8.46 8.51 17.37
N ARG A 70 -7.47 9.40 17.29
CA ARG A 70 -6.15 9.19 17.89
C ARG A 70 -6.17 9.66 19.34
N SER A 71 -5.71 8.81 20.24
CA SER A 71 -5.34 9.20 21.61
C SER A 71 -3.82 9.10 21.77
N THR A 72 -3.20 10.07 22.43
CA THR A 72 -1.79 10.01 22.85
C THR A 72 -1.73 9.80 24.36
N PRO A 73 -2.18 8.64 24.86
CA PRO A 73 -2.34 8.44 26.28
C PRO A 73 -1.01 8.21 26.99
N PHE A 74 0.14 8.19 26.29
CA PHE A 74 1.43 7.84 26.87
C PHE A 74 2.34 9.08 26.95
N LYS A 75 3.18 9.14 27.98
CA LYS A 75 4.21 10.19 28.04
C LYS A 75 5.23 10.07 26.90
N PRO A 76 5.87 11.17 26.48
CA PRO A 76 7.03 11.11 25.59
C PRO A 76 8.13 10.19 26.14
N GLY A 77 8.67 9.31 25.28
CA GLY A 77 9.69 8.34 25.67
C GLY A 77 9.18 7.15 26.46
N PHE A 78 7.85 6.98 26.58
CA PHE A 78 7.23 5.78 27.15
C PHE A 78 7.78 4.50 26.49
N ARG A 79 8.07 3.48 27.29
CA ARG A 79 8.54 2.18 26.79
C ARG A 79 7.41 1.17 26.85
N MET A 80 6.89 0.80 25.69
CA MET A 80 5.86 -0.22 25.59
C MET A 80 6.39 -1.58 26.07
N PRO A 81 5.61 -2.38 26.81
CA PRO A 81 5.93 -3.78 27.04
C PRO A 81 6.14 -4.49 25.72
N LYS A 82 7.15 -5.38 25.66
CA LYS A 82 7.45 -6.14 24.43
C LYS A 82 6.50 -7.30 24.20
N LYS A 83 5.89 -7.79 25.27
CA LYS A 83 4.99 -8.94 25.26
C LYS A 83 3.77 -8.65 26.11
N ASP A 84 2.69 -9.36 25.84
CA ASP A 84 1.47 -9.34 26.63
C ASP A 84 1.48 -10.45 27.70
N LYS A 85 0.38 -10.59 28.45
CA LYS A 85 0.26 -11.58 29.52
C LYS A 85 0.30 -13.04 29.05
N LYS A 86 0.06 -13.30 27.76
CA LYS A 86 0.12 -14.62 27.13
C LYS A 86 1.49 -14.89 26.50
N GLY A 87 2.35 -13.89 26.45
CA GLY A 87 3.66 -13.95 25.81
C GLY A 87 3.64 -13.55 24.34
N ASP A 88 2.50 -13.08 23.82
CA ASP A 88 2.36 -12.58 22.45
C ASP A 88 3.09 -11.26 22.30
N ALA A 89 3.73 -11.04 21.15
CA ALA A 89 4.50 -9.82 20.90
C ALA A 89 3.58 -8.60 20.76
N ILE A 90 3.90 -7.53 21.50
CA ILE A 90 3.25 -6.22 21.33
C ILE A 90 4.13 -5.40 20.38
N THR A 91 3.64 -5.20 19.17
CA THR A 91 4.32 -4.48 18.09
C THR A 91 3.41 -3.36 17.56
N LEU A 92 4.00 -2.41 16.83
CA LEU A 92 3.22 -1.36 16.17
C LEU A 92 2.26 -2.01 15.16
N GLY A 93 1.02 -1.54 15.12
CA GLY A 93 -0.06 -2.12 14.33
C GLY A 93 -0.86 -3.20 15.06
N SER A 94 -0.41 -3.68 16.24
CA SER A 94 -1.23 -4.60 17.05
C SER A 94 -2.45 -3.87 17.60
N SER A 95 -3.62 -4.52 17.53
CA SER A 95 -4.77 -4.12 18.34
C SER A 95 -4.55 -4.63 19.76
N VAL A 96 -4.49 -3.72 20.72
CA VAL A 96 -4.10 -4.02 22.10
C VAL A 96 -5.15 -3.52 23.07
N GLU A 97 -5.25 -4.23 24.19
CA GLU A 97 -5.88 -3.76 25.41
C GLU A 97 -4.80 -3.65 26.50
N LEU A 98 -4.62 -2.45 27.02
CA LEU A 98 -3.56 -2.10 27.96
C LEU A 98 -4.17 -1.51 29.23
N TYR A 99 -3.66 -1.89 30.39
CA TYR A 99 -4.03 -1.26 31.65
C TYR A 99 -3.00 -0.21 32.06
N CYS A 100 -3.45 1.04 32.14
CA CYS A 100 -2.61 2.12 32.64
C CYS A 100 -2.65 2.16 34.16
N SER A 101 -1.59 1.71 34.81
CA SER A 101 -1.53 1.63 36.28
C SER A 101 -1.12 2.95 36.95
N THR A 102 -0.35 3.78 36.25
CA THR A 102 0.14 5.07 36.76
C THR A 102 0.05 6.14 35.68
N VAL A 103 -0.23 7.38 36.09
CA VAL A 103 -0.28 8.54 35.20
C VAL A 103 0.56 9.68 35.76
N ASN A 104 1.14 10.48 34.86
CA ASN A 104 1.93 11.65 35.21
C ASN A 104 1.03 12.84 35.60
N SER A 105 1.66 13.97 35.96
CA SER A 105 0.99 15.22 36.35
C SER A 105 0.12 15.86 35.26
N VAL A 106 0.24 15.40 34.00
CA VAL A 106 -0.54 15.88 32.85
C VAL A 106 -1.61 14.86 32.44
N GLY A 107 -1.77 13.77 33.21
CA GLY A 107 -2.74 12.72 32.93
C GLY A 107 -2.37 11.83 31.75
N GLN A 108 -1.07 11.60 31.51
CA GLN A 108 -0.61 10.60 30.56
C GLN A 108 -0.08 9.38 31.29
N CYS A 109 -0.30 8.21 30.72
CA CYS A 109 0.19 6.93 31.20
C CYS A 109 1.71 6.88 31.27
N ASP A 110 2.19 6.53 32.46
CA ASP A 110 3.60 6.41 32.79
C ASP A 110 4.10 4.97 32.75
N TYR A 111 3.22 4.01 33.06
CA TYR A 111 3.56 2.59 33.11
C TYR A 111 2.38 1.69 32.74
N VAL A 112 2.67 0.71 31.90
CA VAL A 112 1.80 -0.42 31.57
C VAL A 112 2.58 -1.70 31.87
N SER A 113 1.97 -2.63 32.61
CA SER A 113 2.59 -3.93 32.91
C SER A 113 2.34 -4.93 31.77
N THR A 114 3.32 -5.81 31.52
CA THR A 114 3.15 -6.99 30.67
C THR A 114 1.96 -7.86 31.12
N THR A 115 1.75 -8.02 32.43
CA THR A 115 0.67 -8.85 32.99
C THR A 115 -0.72 -8.29 32.74
N ASP A 116 -0.81 -6.98 32.47
CA ASP A 116 -2.05 -6.26 32.27
C ASP A 116 -2.22 -5.76 30.82
N SER A 117 -1.42 -6.34 29.93
CA SER A 117 -1.49 -6.13 28.49
C SER A 117 -2.07 -7.37 27.83
N THR A 118 -2.94 -7.18 26.85
CA THR A 118 -3.48 -8.25 26.01
C THR A 118 -3.41 -7.82 24.55
N VAL A 119 -2.82 -8.65 23.69
CA VAL A 119 -2.94 -8.49 22.25
C VAL A 119 -4.29 -9.07 21.83
N LEU A 120 -5.15 -8.22 21.27
CA LEU A 120 -6.45 -8.61 20.72
C LEU A 120 -6.26 -9.14 19.30
N LEU A 121 -5.44 -8.42 18.51
CA LEU A 121 -4.99 -8.84 17.18
C LEU A 121 -3.50 -8.49 17.04
N PRO A 122 -2.64 -9.44 16.64
CA PRO A 122 -1.23 -9.14 16.42
C PRO A 122 -1.08 -8.15 15.26
N ALA A 123 -0.03 -7.33 15.30
CA ALA A 123 0.34 -6.50 14.17
C ALA A 123 0.54 -7.40 12.95
N TYR A 124 0.04 -6.95 11.80
CA TYR A 124 0.35 -7.64 10.57
C TYR A 124 1.85 -7.52 10.30
N ALA A 125 2.50 -8.66 10.37
CA ALA A 125 3.83 -8.89 9.84
C ALA A 125 3.61 -9.58 8.48
N PRO A 126 3.73 -8.86 7.35
CA PRO A 126 3.76 -9.51 6.05
C PRO A 126 4.79 -10.66 6.06
N PRO A 127 4.64 -11.68 5.20
CA PRO A 127 5.53 -12.85 5.15
C PRO A 127 7.03 -12.49 5.11
N ASN A 128 7.33 -11.32 4.54
CA ASN A 128 8.65 -10.76 4.36
C ASN A 128 8.91 -9.56 5.30
N SER A 129 8.51 -9.61 6.56
CA SER A 129 8.82 -8.52 7.52
C SER A 129 9.94 -8.90 8.49
N GLY A 130 10.67 -7.89 8.98
CA GLY A 130 11.82 -8.10 9.86
C GLY A 130 13.01 -8.74 9.15
N ALA A 131 13.40 -9.97 9.53
CA ALA A 131 14.60 -10.63 9.00
C ALA A 131 14.50 -10.99 7.50
N ASN A 132 13.28 -11.05 6.95
CA ASN A 132 13.01 -11.40 5.55
C ASN A 132 12.56 -10.19 4.72
N MET A 133 12.79 -8.97 5.22
CA MET A 133 12.43 -7.72 4.53
C MET A 133 13.13 -7.59 3.18
N VAL A 134 12.37 -7.22 2.15
CA VAL A 134 12.92 -6.90 0.85
C VAL A 134 13.55 -5.51 0.94
N SER A 135 14.87 -5.47 0.76
CA SER A 135 15.65 -4.23 0.75
C SER A 135 16.09 -3.93 -0.66
N GLN A 136 15.51 -2.90 -1.27
CA GLN A 136 15.81 -2.53 -2.66
C GLN A 136 16.83 -1.41 -2.75
N LYS A 137 17.83 -1.62 -3.60
CA LYS A 137 18.83 -0.59 -3.94
C LYS A 137 18.30 0.18 -5.13
N ILE A 138 18.37 1.50 -5.06
CA ILE A 138 17.94 2.38 -6.13
C ILE A 138 19.16 2.84 -6.91
N LEU A 139 19.12 2.64 -8.22
CA LEU A 139 20.01 3.32 -9.15
C LEU A 139 19.32 4.57 -9.69
N PHE A 140 19.88 5.73 -9.39
CA PHE A 140 19.51 6.98 -10.03
C PHE A 140 20.25 7.08 -11.35
N VAL A 141 19.54 7.29 -12.44
CA VAL A 141 20.15 7.51 -13.75
C VAL A 141 19.90 8.96 -14.13
N TYR A 142 20.97 9.72 -14.27
CA TYR A 142 20.91 11.09 -14.75
C TYR A 142 21.42 11.17 -16.17
N ILE A 143 20.61 11.71 -17.07
CA ILE A 143 20.96 11.88 -18.48
C ILE A 143 21.66 13.24 -18.63
N ASP A 144 22.97 13.21 -18.87
CA ASP A 144 23.79 14.40 -19.08
C ASP A 144 23.73 14.83 -20.55
N MET A 145 23.00 15.92 -20.79
CA MET A 145 22.73 16.47 -22.11
C MET A 145 23.58 17.72 -22.41
N THR A 146 24.68 17.93 -21.68
CA THR A 146 25.54 19.09 -21.87
C THR A 146 26.16 19.17 -23.27
N SER A 147 26.49 18.03 -23.88
CA SER A 147 26.92 17.95 -25.28
C SER A 147 25.84 18.34 -26.28
N CYS A 148 24.56 18.27 -25.89
CA CYS A 148 23.42 18.76 -26.68
C CYS A 148 23.18 20.27 -26.49
N GLY A 149 24.03 20.96 -25.72
CA GLY A 149 23.89 22.39 -25.43
C GLY A 149 22.87 22.72 -24.33
N LEU A 150 22.32 21.71 -23.64
CA LEU A 150 21.47 21.92 -22.47
C LEU A 150 22.34 22.04 -21.20
N PRO A 151 22.06 22.98 -20.29
CA PRO A 151 22.84 23.10 -19.07
C PRO A 151 22.65 21.86 -18.18
N LEU A 152 23.70 21.49 -17.44
CA LEU A 152 23.59 20.50 -16.38
C LEU A 152 22.65 21.05 -15.30
N ASP A 153 21.64 20.27 -14.94
CA ASP A 153 20.76 20.61 -13.82
C ASP A 153 21.44 20.30 -12.48
N THR A 154 22.14 21.31 -11.97
CA THR A 154 22.83 21.28 -10.68
C THR A 154 21.91 21.06 -9.47
N GLN A 155 20.58 21.05 -9.64
CA GLN A 155 19.66 20.65 -8.57
C GLN A 155 19.65 19.14 -8.33
N TYR A 156 19.98 18.33 -9.34
CA TYR A 156 19.90 16.87 -9.27
C TYR A 156 21.26 16.19 -9.30
N VAL A 157 22.29 16.81 -9.88
CA VAL A 157 23.65 16.26 -9.95
C VAL A 157 24.70 17.30 -9.63
N ASP A 158 25.65 16.89 -8.80
CA ASP A 158 26.85 17.68 -8.51
C ASP A 158 27.75 17.73 -9.77
N PRO A 159 28.07 18.92 -10.30
CA PRO A 159 28.88 19.04 -11.52
C PRO A 159 30.31 18.52 -11.35
N ASP A 160 30.86 18.57 -10.14
CA ASP A 160 32.25 18.24 -9.84
C ASP A 160 32.41 16.77 -9.45
N THR A 161 31.45 16.22 -8.68
CA THR A 161 31.54 14.85 -8.16
C THR A 161 30.71 13.85 -8.95
N LYS A 162 29.82 14.31 -9.85
CA LYS A 162 28.83 13.49 -10.58
C LYS A 162 27.96 12.63 -9.64
N GLN A 163 27.78 13.08 -8.39
CA GLN A 163 26.93 12.45 -7.39
C GLN A 163 25.51 13.05 -7.37
N ALA A 164 24.53 12.27 -6.89
CA ALA A 164 23.16 12.75 -6.69
C ALA A 164 23.15 13.88 -5.68
N MET A 165 22.58 15.02 -6.05
CA MET A 165 22.44 16.17 -5.16
C MET A 165 21.50 15.88 -3.98
N PRO A 166 21.58 16.70 -2.90
CA PRO A 166 20.73 16.56 -1.72
C PRO A 166 19.24 16.49 -2.05
N LEU A 167 18.74 17.21 -3.07
CA LEU A 167 17.31 17.24 -3.39
C LEU A 167 16.75 15.89 -3.86
N LEU A 168 17.47 15.17 -4.73
CA LEU A 168 17.05 13.84 -5.20
C LEU A 168 17.08 12.83 -4.06
N ARG A 169 18.17 12.84 -3.27
CA ARG A 169 18.29 11.98 -2.09
C ARG A 169 17.24 12.33 -1.03
N GLU A 170 16.89 13.61 -0.89
CA GLU A 170 15.86 14.08 0.04
C GLU A 170 14.47 13.64 -0.38
N THR A 171 14.17 13.72 -1.68
CA THR A 171 12.87 13.29 -2.22
C THR A 171 12.67 11.79 -2.00
N ILE A 172 13.71 10.99 -2.22
CA ILE A 172 13.62 9.53 -2.19
C ILE A 172 13.83 8.97 -0.79
N PHE A 173 14.85 9.42 -0.06
CA PHE A 173 15.24 8.88 1.24
C PHE A 173 14.91 9.80 2.42
N GLY A 174 14.38 11.00 2.17
CA GLY A 174 14.09 12.01 3.19
C GLY A 174 15.25 12.97 3.46
N PRO A 175 15.02 14.05 4.23
CA PRO A 175 15.99 15.15 4.40
C PRO A 175 17.37 14.75 4.93
N LYS A 176 17.46 13.61 5.61
CA LYS A 176 18.72 13.07 6.15
C LYS A 176 19.41 12.08 5.20
N GLY A 177 18.74 11.65 4.14
CA GLY A 177 19.23 10.63 3.23
C GLY A 177 19.31 9.22 3.84
N ASP A 178 18.65 8.98 4.99
CA ASP A 178 18.74 7.75 5.79
C ASP A 178 17.59 6.77 5.56
N GLY A 179 16.64 7.12 4.68
CA GLY A 179 15.46 6.30 4.38
C GLY A 179 14.30 6.53 5.35
N GLU A 180 14.45 7.37 6.38
CA GLU A 180 13.39 7.67 7.35
C GLU A 180 12.41 8.76 6.87
N GLY A 181 12.47 9.12 5.58
CA GLY A 181 11.56 10.07 4.94
C GLY A 181 11.41 9.83 3.44
N GLY A 182 10.82 10.82 2.75
CA GLY A 182 10.62 10.75 1.31
C GLY A 182 9.78 9.55 0.86
N HIS A 183 10.05 9.07 -0.34
CA HIS A 183 9.39 7.89 -0.89
C HIS A 183 9.77 6.58 -0.20
N ALA A 184 10.96 6.47 0.39
CA ALA A 184 11.40 5.28 1.13
C ALA A 184 10.43 4.98 2.29
N ARG A 185 10.14 6.00 3.10
CA ARG A 185 9.16 5.89 4.18
C ARG A 185 7.74 5.66 3.69
N TYR A 186 7.41 6.19 2.52
CA TYR A 186 6.12 5.95 1.89
C TYR A 186 5.95 4.46 1.54
N MET A 187 6.93 3.86 0.85
CA MET A 187 6.91 2.45 0.45
C MET A 187 6.96 1.50 1.65
N GLU A 188 7.76 1.83 2.67
CA GLU A 188 7.78 1.09 3.94
C GLU A 188 6.40 1.06 4.59
N ARG A 189 5.67 2.19 4.60
CA ARG A 189 4.33 2.26 5.18
C ARG A 189 3.30 1.48 4.38
N CYS A 190 3.34 1.57 3.04
CA CYS A 190 2.44 0.81 2.18
C CYS A 190 2.66 -0.70 2.26
N SER A 191 3.89 -1.11 2.58
CA SER A 191 4.27 -2.52 2.70
C SER A 191 4.24 -3.03 4.14
N TYR A 192 3.82 -2.21 5.12
CA TYR A 192 3.86 -2.53 6.55
C TYR A 192 5.24 -3.00 7.02
N GLY A 193 6.30 -2.40 6.48
CA GLY A 193 7.69 -2.72 6.81
C GLY A 193 8.23 -3.98 6.15
N SER A 194 7.59 -4.49 5.10
CA SER A 194 8.14 -5.63 4.33
C SER A 194 8.98 -5.23 3.12
N TYR A 195 8.95 -3.95 2.77
CA TYR A 195 9.69 -3.40 1.65
C TYR A 195 10.30 -2.06 2.02
N VAL A 196 11.62 -1.96 1.94
CA VAL A 196 12.37 -0.73 2.23
C VAL A 196 13.35 -0.43 1.11
N PHE A 197 13.76 0.83 1.02
CA PHE A 197 14.90 1.20 0.21
C PHE A 197 16.19 1.21 1.03
N ASP A 198 17.29 0.79 0.42
CA ASP A 198 18.65 0.80 0.98
C ASP A 198 19.38 2.07 0.52
N PRO A 199 19.47 3.14 1.33
CA PRO A 199 20.09 4.39 0.91
C PRO A 199 21.61 4.25 0.74
N VAL A 200 22.23 3.32 1.46
CA VAL A 200 23.69 3.11 1.46
C VAL A 200 24.11 2.33 0.21
N GLY A 201 23.34 1.31 -0.16
CA GLY A 201 23.55 0.55 -1.38
C GLY A 201 23.06 1.23 -2.66
N SER A 202 22.32 2.34 -2.54
CA SER A 202 21.81 3.12 -3.68
C SER A 202 22.88 4.04 -4.26
N ASN A 203 22.92 4.13 -5.59
CA ASN A 203 23.95 4.83 -6.34
C ASN A 203 23.36 5.72 -7.42
N ILE A 204 24.18 6.62 -7.97
CA ILE A 204 23.86 7.37 -9.18
C ILE A 204 24.79 6.97 -10.31
N MET A 205 24.23 6.92 -11.50
CA MET A 205 24.93 6.82 -12.76
C MET A 205 24.62 8.08 -13.58
N VAL A 206 25.66 8.70 -14.11
CA VAL A 206 25.51 9.79 -15.08
C VAL A 206 25.76 9.19 -16.47
N VAL A 207 24.75 9.23 -17.31
CA VAL A 207 24.80 8.75 -18.70
C VAL A 207 24.97 9.96 -19.61
N PRO A 208 26.14 10.16 -20.21
CA PRO A 208 26.34 11.26 -21.15
C PRO A 208 25.73 10.95 -22.52
N ILE A 209 25.04 11.95 -23.09
CA ILE A 209 24.44 11.89 -24.43
C ILE A 209 25.23 12.77 -25.38
N TYR A 210 25.70 12.23 -26.50
CA TYR A 210 26.58 12.90 -27.44
C TYR A 210 25.99 13.01 -28.86
N GLY A 211 26.39 14.07 -29.57
CA GLY A 211 26.38 14.13 -31.03
C GLY A 211 25.05 13.82 -31.70
N ASP A 212 24.98 12.68 -32.38
CA ASP A 212 23.85 12.20 -33.17
C ASP A 212 22.60 11.88 -32.33
N GLN A 213 22.77 11.61 -31.03
CA GLN A 213 21.69 11.41 -30.06
C GLN A 213 21.00 12.73 -29.68
N CYS A 214 21.65 13.86 -29.95
CA CYS A 214 21.08 15.19 -29.78
C CYS A 214 20.30 15.66 -31.02
N LEU A 215 20.27 14.87 -32.10
CA LEU A 215 19.63 15.29 -33.35
C LEU A 215 18.12 15.05 -33.31
N PRO A 216 17.33 15.93 -33.95
CA PRO A 216 15.90 15.76 -34.07
C PRO A 216 15.56 14.47 -34.83
N TYR A 217 14.72 13.62 -34.23
CA TYR A 217 14.15 12.46 -34.91
C TYR A 217 13.38 12.92 -36.15
N GLN A 218 13.88 12.55 -37.33
CA GLN A 218 13.21 12.66 -38.64
C GLN A 218 12.48 13.99 -38.92
N GLY A 219 13.19 15.12 -38.79
CA GLY A 219 12.71 16.42 -39.27
C GLY A 219 11.74 17.17 -38.34
N ASN A 220 11.60 16.72 -37.09
CA ASN A 220 10.83 17.44 -36.07
C ASN A 220 11.79 18.34 -35.25
N PRO A 221 11.62 19.68 -35.17
CA PRO A 221 12.57 20.60 -34.54
C PRO A 221 12.71 20.49 -33.00
N THR A 222 12.28 19.39 -32.40
CA THR A 222 12.46 19.15 -30.96
C THR A 222 13.92 18.76 -30.68
N PRO A 223 14.58 19.40 -29.69
CA PRO A 223 16.04 19.37 -29.57
C PRO A 223 16.67 18.05 -29.07
N CYS A 224 15.92 16.95 -28.93
CA CYS A 224 16.43 15.70 -28.37
C CYS A 224 15.65 14.48 -28.86
N ASP A 225 16.32 13.42 -29.33
CA ASP A 225 15.69 12.12 -29.62
C ASP A 225 15.50 11.34 -28.31
N ALA A 226 14.28 11.41 -27.75
CA ALA A 226 13.94 10.71 -26.50
C ALA A 226 14.17 9.19 -26.56
N TYR A 227 14.04 8.57 -27.75
CA TYR A 227 14.28 7.14 -27.91
C TYR A 227 15.77 6.83 -27.93
N GLY A 228 16.56 7.56 -28.74
CA GLY A 228 18.02 7.40 -28.75
C GLY A 228 18.68 7.65 -27.39
N MET A 229 18.14 8.58 -26.59
CA MET A 229 18.59 8.80 -25.22
C MET A 229 18.23 7.66 -24.27
N ALA A 230 17.01 7.11 -24.37
CA ALA A 230 16.60 5.96 -23.59
C ALA A 230 17.44 4.73 -23.95
N ASP A 231 17.57 4.41 -25.24
CA ASP A 231 18.38 3.27 -25.71
C ASP A 231 19.83 3.37 -25.23
N LYS A 232 20.42 4.58 -25.22
CA LYS A 232 21.77 4.79 -24.70
C LYS A 232 21.85 4.60 -23.19
N ALA A 233 20.86 5.10 -22.45
CA ALA A 233 20.79 4.88 -21.01
C ALA A 233 20.66 3.39 -20.69
N ASP A 234 19.81 2.68 -21.42
CA ASP A 234 19.59 1.24 -21.26
C ASP A 234 20.90 0.46 -21.51
N GLU A 235 21.63 0.77 -22.59
CA GLU A 235 22.94 0.16 -22.88
C GLU A 235 23.95 0.37 -21.74
N GLU A 236 24.05 1.59 -21.24
CA GLU A 236 25.00 1.97 -20.19
C GLU A 236 24.63 1.34 -18.84
N ILE A 237 23.33 1.29 -18.50
CA ILE A 237 22.83 0.61 -17.31
C ILE A 237 23.13 -0.90 -17.42
N ASP A 238 22.78 -1.53 -18.54
CA ASP A 238 23.03 -2.96 -18.77
C ASP A 238 24.52 -3.30 -18.64
N ALA A 239 25.40 -2.46 -19.18
CA ALA A 239 26.85 -2.62 -19.04
C ALA A 239 27.31 -2.49 -17.58
N TRP A 240 26.64 -1.67 -16.77
CA TRP A 240 27.03 -1.40 -15.39
C TRP A 240 26.54 -2.47 -14.39
N ILE A 241 25.28 -2.90 -14.49
CA ILE A 241 24.66 -3.83 -13.52
C ILE A 241 24.48 -5.26 -14.06
N GLY A 242 24.61 -5.49 -15.37
CA GLY A 242 24.67 -6.83 -15.97
C GLY A 242 23.41 -7.68 -15.81
N GLY A 243 22.20 -7.11 -15.79
CA GLY A 243 20.96 -7.85 -15.56
C GLY A 243 19.67 -7.05 -15.75
N GLU A 244 18.53 -7.62 -15.35
CA GLU A 244 17.21 -6.98 -15.45
C GLU A 244 17.05 -5.81 -14.46
N TRP A 245 16.65 -4.64 -14.96
CA TRP A 245 16.34 -3.45 -14.17
C TRP A 245 14.99 -2.85 -14.60
N SER A 246 14.45 -1.97 -13.76
CA SER A 246 13.23 -1.23 -14.08
C SER A 246 13.29 0.19 -13.55
N LEU A 247 12.62 1.09 -14.27
CA LEU A 247 12.45 2.48 -13.88
C LEU A 247 11.81 2.60 -12.50
N TYR A 248 12.09 3.68 -11.77
CA TYR A 248 11.56 3.93 -10.43
C TYR A 248 10.01 3.81 -10.33
N THR A 249 9.28 4.36 -11.31
CA THR A 249 7.80 4.22 -11.42
C THR A 249 7.35 2.79 -11.74
N ARG A 250 8.29 1.91 -12.08
CA ARG A 250 8.12 0.49 -12.42
C ARG A 250 8.81 -0.43 -11.42
N LEU A 251 9.29 0.05 -10.26
CA LEU A 251 9.89 -0.81 -9.22
C LEU A 251 8.97 -1.99 -8.86
N LEU A 252 7.68 -1.71 -8.74
CA LEU A 252 6.67 -2.73 -8.46
C LEU A 252 6.36 -3.65 -9.66
N HIS A 253 6.78 -3.30 -10.87
CA HIS A 253 6.70 -4.19 -12.03
C HIS A 253 7.63 -5.40 -11.90
N ASN A 254 8.79 -5.25 -11.24
CA ASN A 254 9.69 -6.38 -10.95
C ASN A 254 8.98 -7.42 -10.08
N GLU A 255 8.08 -6.95 -9.23
CA GLU A 255 7.23 -7.77 -8.38
C GLU A 255 5.98 -8.31 -9.10
N GLY A 256 5.92 -8.15 -10.43
CA GLY A 256 4.85 -8.64 -11.29
C GLY A 256 3.62 -7.74 -11.38
N LEU A 257 3.64 -6.56 -10.75
CA LEU A 257 2.54 -5.62 -10.87
C LEU A 257 2.51 -4.97 -12.25
N ARG A 258 1.31 -4.56 -12.67
CA ARG A 258 1.06 -3.92 -13.96
C ARG A 258 0.35 -2.59 -13.74
N HIS A 259 0.42 -1.71 -14.73
CA HIS A 259 -0.31 -0.45 -14.67
C HIS A 259 -1.80 -0.67 -14.36
N ALA A 260 -2.28 0.04 -13.34
CA ALA A 260 -3.69 0.13 -13.03
C ALA A 260 -4.40 0.93 -14.13
N ARG A 261 -5.65 0.56 -14.41
CA ARG A 261 -6.41 1.10 -15.54
C ARG A 261 -7.77 1.56 -15.07
N GLN A 262 -8.26 2.67 -15.63
CA GLN A 262 -9.61 3.14 -15.38
C GLN A 262 -10.40 3.16 -16.68
N TRP A 263 -11.66 2.73 -16.62
CA TRP A 263 -12.59 2.92 -17.73
C TRP A 263 -13.10 4.36 -17.74
N ARG A 264 -12.72 5.15 -18.74
CA ARG A 264 -13.18 6.53 -18.94
C ARG A 264 -13.61 6.72 -20.39
N ASN A 265 -14.73 7.42 -20.59
CA ASN A 265 -15.23 7.79 -21.93
C ASN A 265 -15.34 6.62 -22.92
N GLY A 266 -15.72 5.43 -22.44
CA GLY A 266 -15.86 4.23 -23.27
C GLY A 266 -14.54 3.57 -23.67
N GLN A 267 -13.41 3.98 -23.08
CA GLN A 267 -12.09 3.38 -23.31
C GLN A 267 -11.40 3.03 -22.00
N LEU A 268 -10.54 2.02 -22.05
CA LEU A 268 -9.70 1.63 -20.94
C LEU A 268 -8.41 2.45 -20.99
N GLN A 269 -8.26 3.40 -20.06
CA GLN A 269 -7.10 4.27 -19.99
C GLN A 269 -6.01 3.64 -19.12
N GLU A 270 -4.83 3.45 -19.69
CA GLU A 270 -3.64 3.04 -18.95
C GLU A 270 -3.19 4.15 -17.99
N TYR A 271 -2.79 3.78 -16.79
CA TYR A 271 -2.55 4.66 -15.64
C TYR A 271 -3.76 5.46 -15.14
N GLY A 272 -4.96 5.23 -15.66
CA GLY A 272 -6.13 6.02 -15.30
C GLY A 272 -6.61 5.86 -13.84
N ASP A 273 -6.06 4.92 -13.07
CA ASP A 273 -6.47 4.72 -11.68
C ASP A 273 -5.76 5.72 -10.73
N PHE A 274 -6.51 6.67 -10.20
CA PHE A 274 -5.99 7.66 -9.25
C PHE A 274 -6.00 7.18 -7.78
N SER A 275 -6.44 5.94 -7.55
CA SER A 275 -6.48 5.34 -6.20
C SER A 275 -5.27 4.48 -5.87
N SER A 276 -4.30 4.34 -6.79
CA SER A 276 -3.09 3.53 -6.60
C SER A 276 -1.87 4.15 -7.31
N LEU A 277 -0.68 3.95 -6.74
CA LEU A 277 0.60 4.27 -7.38
C LEU A 277 0.88 3.50 -8.67
N MET A 278 0.17 2.39 -8.92
CA MET A 278 0.25 1.69 -10.21
C MET A 278 -0.56 2.39 -11.30
N GLY A 279 -1.34 3.41 -10.94
CA GLY A 279 -1.97 4.34 -11.86
C GLY A 279 -1.34 5.74 -11.76
N LEU A 280 -2.15 6.78 -11.59
CA LEU A 280 -1.70 8.17 -11.43
C LEU A 280 -1.90 8.69 -10.01
N GLY A 281 -2.35 7.83 -9.07
CA GLY A 281 -2.63 8.23 -7.70
C GLY A 281 -1.37 8.31 -6.84
N ASP A 282 -1.24 9.37 -6.05
CA ASP A 282 -0.33 9.40 -4.90
C ASP A 282 -0.97 8.66 -3.70
N ALA A 283 -1.07 7.34 -3.84
CA ALA A 283 -1.71 6.44 -2.87
C ALA A 283 -1.04 5.06 -2.86
N CYS A 284 -1.11 4.34 -1.73
CA CYS A 284 -0.51 3.01 -1.63
C CYS A 284 -1.03 2.08 -2.75
N PRO A 285 -0.31 1.00 -3.10
CA PRO A 285 -0.84 0.05 -4.06
C PRO A 285 -2.20 -0.48 -3.59
N SER A 286 -3.13 -0.70 -4.51
CA SER A 286 -4.48 -1.18 -4.23
C SER A 286 -4.45 -2.53 -3.51
N SER A 287 -5.55 -2.94 -2.86
CA SER A 287 -5.59 -4.27 -2.22
C SER A 287 -5.34 -5.42 -3.19
N ALA A 288 -5.74 -5.27 -4.45
CA ALA A 288 -5.43 -6.18 -5.54
C ALA A 288 -3.92 -6.31 -5.80
N GLU A 289 -3.19 -5.21 -5.69
CA GLU A 289 -1.74 -5.17 -5.86
C GLU A 289 -1.01 -5.65 -4.61
N THR A 290 -1.39 -5.20 -3.41
CA THR A 290 -0.74 -5.58 -2.15
C THR A 290 -0.97 -7.04 -1.77
N SER A 291 -2.10 -7.63 -2.18
CA SER A 291 -2.40 -9.05 -1.97
C SER A 291 -1.74 -9.97 -3.00
N HIS A 292 -1.10 -9.41 -4.03
CA HIS A 292 -0.38 -10.16 -5.04
C HIS A 292 0.65 -11.08 -4.38
N VAL A 293 0.78 -12.33 -4.83
CA VAL A 293 1.53 -13.37 -4.10
C VAL A 293 3.00 -13.00 -3.86
N LYS A 294 3.58 -12.23 -4.78
CA LYS A 294 4.98 -11.76 -4.69
C LYS A 294 5.17 -10.66 -3.64
N LEU A 295 4.15 -9.83 -3.42
CA LEU A 295 4.20 -8.80 -2.39
C LEU A 295 3.77 -9.35 -1.04
N GLY A 296 2.58 -9.95 -0.96
CA GLY A 296 2.03 -10.46 0.29
C GLY A 296 1.91 -9.39 1.37
N TRP A 297 1.74 -8.12 0.99
CA TRP A 297 1.62 -6.99 1.91
C TRP A 297 0.22 -6.90 2.52
N SER A 298 -0.76 -7.63 2.00
CA SER A 298 -2.08 -7.72 2.61
C SER A 298 -2.68 -9.12 2.60
N SER A 299 -3.62 -9.35 3.51
CA SER A 299 -4.37 -10.59 3.62
C SER A 299 -5.88 -10.34 3.58
N PRO A 300 -6.67 -11.32 3.11
CA PRO A 300 -8.11 -11.19 3.07
C PRO A 300 -8.72 -11.20 4.48
N ALA A 301 -9.84 -10.49 4.64
CA ALA A 301 -10.66 -10.48 5.85
C ALA A 301 -11.20 -11.89 6.15
N VAL A 302 -11.52 -12.16 7.42
CA VAL A 302 -12.22 -13.39 7.82
C VAL A 302 -13.63 -13.02 8.22
N SER A 303 -14.59 -13.82 7.75
CA SER A 303 -16.01 -13.63 8.06
C SER A 303 -16.27 -13.81 9.56
N ILE A 304 -16.96 -12.86 10.17
CA ILE A 304 -17.30 -12.85 11.59
C ILE A 304 -18.34 -13.94 11.90
N ASN A 305 -19.26 -14.19 10.97
CA ASN A 305 -20.39 -15.09 11.19
C ASN A 305 -20.17 -16.49 10.63
N THR A 306 -19.21 -16.68 9.72
CA THR A 306 -18.95 -18.00 9.10
C THR A 306 -17.51 -18.49 9.30
N GLY A 307 -16.57 -17.64 9.72
CA GLY A 307 -15.15 -17.98 9.79
C GLY A 307 -14.49 -18.20 8.42
N ALA A 308 -15.23 -18.04 7.32
CA ALA A 308 -14.71 -18.21 5.98
C ALA A 308 -13.75 -17.09 5.60
N SER A 309 -12.71 -17.42 4.83
CA SER A 309 -11.81 -16.42 4.24
C SER A 309 -12.55 -15.59 3.20
N GLY A 310 -12.36 -14.27 3.26
CA GLY A 310 -12.80 -13.32 2.26
C GLY A 310 -11.97 -13.36 0.98
N GLY A 311 -10.93 -14.19 0.88
CA GLY A 311 -9.97 -14.19 -0.24
C GLY A 311 -10.40 -14.96 -1.49
N GLY A 312 -11.65 -15.38 -1.58
CA GLY A 312 -12.11 -16.24 -2.67
C GLY A 312 -13.61 -16.51 -2.60
N LEU A 313 -14.41 -15.47 -2.38
CA LEU A 313 -15.84 -15.61 -2.23
C LEU A 313 -16.49 -15.94 -3.57
N THR A 314 -17.01 -17.15 -3.70
CA THR A 314 -17.78 -17.63 -4.87
C THR A 314 -19.27 -17.73 -4.56
N SER A 315 -20.09 -18.19 -5.50
CA SER A 315 -21.54 -18.40 -5.28
C SER A 315 -21.82 -19.38 -4.13
N ALA A 316 -20.91 -20.32 -3.87
CA ALA A 316 -21.00 -21.24 -2.75
C ALA A 316 -20.81 -20.55 -1.39
N ALA A 317 -19.94 -19.53 -1.34
CA ALA A 317 -19.67 -18.75 -0.13
C ALA A 317 -20.68 -17.60 0.06
N LEU A 318 -21.38 -17.20 -1.00
CA LEU A 318 -22.36 -16.11 -1.05
C LEU A 318 -23.74 -16.66 -1.47
N PRO A 319 -24.40 -17.47 -0.62
CA PRO A 319 -25.71 -18.02 -0.95
C PRO A 319 -26.74 -16.90 -1.13
N LEU A 320 -27.66 -17.08 -2.08
CA LEU A 320 -28.72 -16.11 -2.34
C LEU A 320 -29.53 -15.82 -1.07
N GLY A 321 -29.65 -14.54 -0.72
CA GLY A 321 -30.33 -14.10 0.51
C GLY A 321 -29.55 -14.34 1.81
N GLY A 322 -28.35 -14.88 1.74
CA GLY A 322 -27.45 -15.02 2.88
C GLY A 322 -26.71 -13.72 3.19
N LEU A 323 -26.38 -13.53 4.47
CA LEU A 323 -25.51 -12.46 4.95
C LEU A 323 -24.14 -13.05 5.29
N VAL A 324 -23.07 -12.47 4.73
CA VAL A 324 -21.70 -12.70 5.18
C VAL A 324 -21.14 -11.36 5.65
N ALA A 325 -20.63 -11.32 6.88
CA ALA A 325 -20.19 -10.09 7.53
C ALA A 325 -18.69 -10.15 7.79
N PHE A 326 -17.98 -9.04 7.53
CA PHE A 326 -16.54 -8.91 7.71
C PHE A 326 -16.23 -7.65 8.50
N ASN A 327 -15.18 -7.71 9.33
CA ASN A 327 -14.53 -6.51 9.85
C ASN A 327 -13.41 -6.14 8.89
N LEU A 328 -13.50 -4.95 8.29
CA LEU A 328 -12.56 -4.48 7.29
C LEU A 328 -11.77 -3.28 7.84
N PRO A 329 -10.59 -3.49 8.44
CA PRO A 329 -9.73 -2.38 8.82
C PRO A 329 -9.30 -1.61 7.58
N ALA A 330 -9.13 -0.29 7.73
CA ALA A 330 -8.62 0.51 6.64
C ALA A 330 -7.17 0.15 6.31
N THR A 331 -6.78 0.27 5.04
CA THR A 331 -5.45 -0.14 4.53
C THR A 331 -4.30 0.51 5.30
N TYR A 332 -4.38 1.79 5.69
CA TYR A 332 -3.31 2.42 6.47
C TYR A 332 -3.13 1.84 7.90
N VAL A 333 -4.11 1.11 8.43
CA VAL A 333 -4.08 0.53 9.80
C VAL A 333 -3.25 -0.74 9.82
N SER A 334 -3.52 -1.65 8.89
CA SER A 334 -2.96 -2.99 8.88
C SER A 334 -3.11 -3.64 7.50
N GLY A 335 -2.16 -4.49 7.14
CA GLY A 335 -2.27 -5.39 5.99
C GLY A 335 -3.15 -6.60 6.29
N LEU A 336 -3.40 -6.92 7.57
CA LEU A 336 -4.19 -8.08 7.96
C LEU A 336 -5.67 -7.82 7.77
N GLY A 337 -6.31 -8.68 6.98
CA GLY A 337 -7.76 -8.72 6.86
C GLY A 337 -8.37 -7.48 6.21
N ASN A 338 -7.58 -6.69 5.48
CA ASN A 338 -7.95 -5.35 5.02
C ASN A 338 -8.70 -5.33 3.67
N HIS A 339 -8.92 -6.50 3.06
CA HIS A 339 -9.66 -6.61 1.82
C HIS A 339 -10.54 -7.86 1.75
N ILE A 340 -11.51 -7.82 0.84
CA ILE A 340 -12.34 -8.96 0.44
C ILE A 340 -12.15 -9.15 -1.06
N ARG A 341 -12.04 -10.40 -1.51
CA ARG A 341 -11.95 -10.79 -2.90
C ARG A 341 -13.15 -11.67 -3.28
N ILE A 342 -13.96 -11.17 -4.19
CA ILE A 342 -15.06 -11.92 -4.82
C ILE A 342 -14.54 -12.52 -6.12
N VAL A 343 -14.79 -13.81 -6.32
CA VAL A 343 -14.46 -14.56 -7.54
C VAL A 343 -15.77 -15.03 -8.15
N PRO A 344 -16.35 -14.27 -9.10
CA PRO A 344 -17.65 -14.59 -9.66
C PRO A 344 -17.57 -15.87 -10.51
N ASP A 345 -18.05 -17.00 -9.99
CA ASP A 345 -18.20 -18.26 -10.74
C ASP A 345 -19.58 -18.38 -11.41
N TRP A 346 -20.43 -17.36 -11.27
CA TRP A 346 -21.78 -17.28 -11.85
C TRP A 346 -21.91 -16.29 -13.02
N LEU A 347 -20.88 -15.49 -13.30
CA LEU A 347 -20.85 -14.54 -14.41
C LEU A 347 -20.13 -15.15 -15.61
N TRP A 348 -20.87 -15.94 -16.41
CA TRP A 348 -20.38 -16.42 -17.69
C TRP A 348 -20.64 -15.37 -18.79
N LEU A 349 -19.58 -14.91 -19.46
CA LEU A 349 -19.66 -13.99 -20.60
C LEU A 349 -19.46 -14.78 -21.91
N PRO A 350 -20.53 -15.10 -22.67
CA PRO A 350 -20.49 -16.08 -23.76
C PRO A 350 -19.65 -15.68 -24.99
N ASN A 351 -19.28 -14.40 -25.13
CA ASN A 351 -18.73 -13.84 -26.38
C ASN A 351 -17.38 -13.11 -26.21
N SER A 352 -16.63 -13.41 -25.15
CA SER A 352 -15.27 -12.89 -25.03
C SER A 352 -14.28 -14.02 -25.31
N PRO A 353 -13.36 -13.89 -26.29
CA PRO A 353 -12.29 -14.87 -26.52
C PRO A 353 -11.38 -15.04 -25.30
N THR A 354 -11.49 -14.14 -24.33
CA THR A 354 -11.01 -14.28 -22.96
C THR A 354 -12.22 -14.45 -22.03
N SER A 355 -12.55 -15.67 -21.64
CA SER A 355 -13.54 -16.02 -20.61
C SER A 355 -13.12 -15.56 -19.20
N SER A 356 -12.66 -14.32 -19.06
CA SER A 356 -12.18 -13.74 -17.81
C SER A 356 -13.37 -13.10 -17.10
N ALA A 357 -13.97 -13.83 -16.16
CA ALA A 357 -14.61 -13.14 -15.04
C ALA A 357 -13.62 -12.12 -14.46
N THR A 358 -14.12 -11.06 -13.82
CA THR A 358 -13.28 -10.13 -13.07
C THR A 358 -13.46 -10.45 -11.59
N ASN A 359 -12.35 -10.64 -10.90
CA ASN A 359 -12.36 -10.69 -9.45
C ASN A 359 -12.54 -9.26 -8.95
N LEU A 360 -13.34 -9.11 -7.90
CA LEU A 360 -13.59 -7.83 -7.26
C LEU A 360 -12.81 -7.81 -5.96
N TYR A 361 -11.92 -6.85 -5.81
CA TYR A 361 -11.23 -6.56 -4.56
C TYR A 361 -11.91 -5.36 -3.92
N ILE A 362 -12.31 -5.51 -2.66
CA ILE A 362 -12.99 -4.49 -1.89
C ILE A 362 -12.15 -4.19 -0.67
N ASP A 363 -11.73 -2.94 -0.53
CA ASP A 363 -10.97 -2.45 0.61
C ASP A 363 -11.47 -1.07 1.09
N LEU A 364 -11.10 -0.70 2.31
CA LEU A 364 -11.40 0.60 2.87
C LEU A 364 -10.13 1.46 2.88
N ARG A 365 -10.15 2.57 2.13
CA ARG A 365 -9.05 3.54 2.14
C ARG A 365 -9.48 4.82 2.81
N VAL A 366 -8.58 5.42 3.59
CA VAL A 366 -8.83 6.66 4.32
C VAL A 366 -7.67 7.60 4.09
N ALA A 367 -7.99 8.80 3.62
CA ALA A 367 -6.98 9.82 3.37
C ALA A 367 -6.63 10.49 4.70
N LYS A 368 -5.51 10.07 5.30
CA LYS A 368 -5.06 10.64 6.56
C LYS A 368 -3.76 11.41 6.41
N GLN A 369 -3.72 12.58 7.04
CA GLN A 369 -2.47 13.31 7.18
C GLN A 369 -1.39 12.39 7.76
N TYR A 370 -0.22 12.38 7.10
CA TYR A 370 0.94 11.57 7.45
C TYR A 370 0.81 10.05 7.24
N THR A 371 -0.20 9.55 6.52
CA THR A 371 -0.17 8.18 5.96
C THR A 371 0.24 8.21 4.48
N ALA A 372 0.58 7.06 3.92
CA ALA A 372 0.90 6.97 2.48
C ALA A 372 -0.35 7.07 1.57
N ASP A 373 -1.54 7.17 2.15
CA ASP A 373 -2.80 7.46 1.44
C ASP A 373 -3.25 8.92 1.61
N ALA A 374 -2.39 9.81 2.14
CA ALA A 374 -2.73 11.20 2.48
C ALA A 374 -3.24 12.03 1.27
N GLN A 375 -2.85 11.66 0.05
CA GLN A 375 -3.08 12.43 -1.17
C GLN A 375 -4.13 11.84 -2.12
N ILE A 376 -4.88 10.82 -1.70
CA ILE A 376 -6.05 10.32 -2.44
C ILE A 376 -7.07 11.45 -2.79
N ASN A 377 -6.99 12.60 -2.10
CA ASN A 377 -7.80 13.79 -2.30
C ASN A 377 -7.25 14.87 -3.24
N SER A 378 -5.98 14.82 -3.65
CA SER A 378 -5.33 15.97 -4.31
C SER A 378 -5.59 16.06 -5.82
N HIS A 379 -6.08 15.01 -6.48
CA HIS A 379 -6.37 15.00 -7.93
C HIS A 379 -7.71 15.64 -8.31
N ALA A 380 -8.02 16.81 -7.70
CA ALA A 380 -9.16 17.65 -8.06
C ALA A 380 -8.94 18.48 -9.35
N ALA A 381 -7.78 18.35 -10.00
CA ALA A 381 -7.41 19.22 -11.13
C ALA A 381 -8.25 18.99 -12.40
N ASP A 382 -8.86 17.82 -12.58
CA ASP A 382 -9.56 17.45 -13.83
C ASP A 382 -11.11 17.41 -13.73
N GLY A 383 -11.72 17.98 -12.69
CA GLY A 383 -13.16 18.21 -12.64
C GLY A 383 -13.85 17.88 -11.31
N PRO A 384 -15.14 18.24 -11.16
CA PRO A 384 -15.83 18.34 -9.87
C PRO A 384 -16.19 17.02 -9.16
N ASP A 385 -15.89 15.84 -9.72
CA ASP A 385 -16.42 14.54 -9.24
C ASP A 385 -15.38 13.51 -8.75
N TYR A 386 -14.08 13.81 -8.79
CA TYR A 386 -13.02 12.81 -8.53
C TYR A 386 -12.41 12.86 -7.13
N VAL A 387 -13.26 12.88 -6.09
CA VAL A 387 -12.80 12.75 -4.69
C VAL A 387 -12.79 11.27 -4.31
N TYR A 388 -11.62 10.65 -4.14
CA TYR A 388 -11.49 9.23 -3.80
C TYR A 388 -11.32 8.94 -2.31
N ALA A 389 -11.23 9.96 -1.43
CA ALA A 389 -10.98 9.73 -0.01
C ALA A 389 -12.18 9.16 0.74
N ASP A 390 -11.82 8.45 1.81
CA ASP A 390 -12.69 7.94 2.86
C ASP A 390 -13.83 7.08 2.30
N LYS A 391 -13.51 6.31 1.27
CA LYS A 391 -14.44 5.50 0.49
C LYS A 391 -14.02 4.04 0.48
N PHE A 392 -15.03 3.19 0.32
CA PHE A 392 -14.84 1.83 -0.17
C PHE A 392 -14.26 1.90 -1.58
N ASN A 393 -13.10 1.29 -1.76
CA ASN A 393 -12.48 1.12 -3.06
C ASN A 393 -12.84 -0.26 -3.57
N ILE A 394 -13.24 -0.33 -4.84
CA ILE A 394 -13.55 -1.57 -5.53
C ILE A 394 -12.66 -1.65 -6.74
N HIS A 395 -11.63 -2.47 -6.67
CA HIS A 395 -10.74 -2.75 -7.79
C HIS A 395 -11.21 -3.99 -8.52
N THR A 396 -11.15 -3.96 -9.85
CA THR A 396 -11.50 -5.10 -10.69
C THR A 396 -10.25 -5.68 -11.34
N VAL A 397 -10.05 -6.98 -11.21
CA VAL A 397 -8.87 -7.68 -11.73
C VAL A 397 -9.34 -8.82 -12.62
N LEU A 398 -8.83 -8.90 -13.85
CA LEU A 398 -9.13 -10.03 -14.74
C LEU A 398 -8.68 -11.35 -14.10
N THR A 399 -9.57 -12.35 -14.00
CA THR A 399 -9.27 -13.62 -13.32
C THR A 399 -8.02 -14.32 -13.86
N ILE A 400 -7.73 -14.20 -15.17
CA ILE A 400 -6.50 -14.78 -15.77
C ILE A 400 -5.24 -14.11 -15.20
N LYS A 401 -5.25 -12.79 -15.04
CA LYS A 401 -4.13 -12.04 -14.47
C LYS A 401 -3.97 -12.33 -12.98
N ASP A 402 -5.08 -12.58 -12.29
CA ASP A 402 -5.08 -12.99 -10.89
C ASP A 402 -4.58 -14.45 -10.70
N ALA A 403 -4.84 -15.34 -11.65
CA ALA A 403 -4.30 -16.70 -11.67
C ALA A 403 -2.77 -16.71 -11.90
N GLU A 404 -2.26 -15.84 -12.79
CA GLU A 404 -0.82 -15.60 -12.96
C GLU A 404 -0.21 -15.03 -11.66
N ALA A 405 -0.88 -14.06 -11.04
CA ALA A 405 -0.51 -13.46 -9.75
C ALA A 405 -0.57 -14.41 -8.54
N SER A 406 -1.27 -15.54 -8.64
CA SER A 406 -1.38 -16.56 -7.57
C SER A 406 -0.55 -17.83 -7.86
N GLY A 407 0.34 -17.78 -8.87
CA GLY A 407 1.21 -18.89 -9.23
C GLY A 407 0.51 -20.08 -9.90
N ARG A 408 -0.72 -19.89 -10.39
CA ARG A 408 -1.52 -20.91 -11.11
C ARG A 408 -1.56 -20.70 -12.63
N GLY A 409 -0.92 -19.65 -13.14
CA GLY A 409 -0.74 -19.37 -14.57
C GLY A 409 0.62 -19.83 -15.10
N ARG A 410 0.76 -19.85 -16.43
CA ARG A 410 1.84 -20.45 -17.27
C ARG A 410 3.31 -20.27 -16.81
N ASP A 411 3.62 -19.36 -15.91
CA ASP A 411 4.97 -19.21 -15.34
C ASP A 411 5.34 -20.32 -14.34
N ALA A 412 4.35 -21.01 -13.76
CA ALA A 412 4.60 -22.20 -12.94
C ALA A 412 5.29 -23.32 -13.76
N GLU A 413 5.08 -23.35 -15.08
CA GLU A 413 5.69 -24.32 -15.99
C GLU A 413 7.12 -23.93 -16.38
N ARG A 414 7.46 -22.64 -16.41
CA ARG A 414 8.83 -22.17 -16.64
C ARG A 414 9.73 -22.30 -15.41
N SER A 415 9.19 -22.18 -14.20
CA SER A 415 9.98 -22.37 -12.96
C SER A 415 10.46 -23.81 -12.72
N ARG A 416 9.81 -24.82 -13.34
CA ARG A 416 10.23 -26.22 -13.28
C ARG A 416 11.34 -26.59 -14.28
N ALA A 417 11.69 -25.69 -15.19
CA ALA A 417 12.74 -25.91 -16.19
C ALA A 417 14.12 -25.38 -15.76
N LEU A 418 14.23 -24.78 -14.57
CA LEU A 418 15.46 -24.18 -14.04
C LEU A 418 15.88 -24.73 -12.66
N THR A 419 15.48 -25.96 -12.31
CA THR A 419 16.12 -26.73 -11.22
C THR A 419 17.19 -27.65 -11.77
#